data_AF-A0A354PE44-F1
#
_entry.id   AF-A0A354PE44-F1
#
_cell.length_a   1.000
_cell.length_b   1.000
_cell.length_c   1.000
_cell.angle_alpha   90.00
_cell.angle_beta   90.00
_cell.angle_gamma   90.00
#
_symmetry.space_group_name_H-M   'P 1'
#
loop_
_entity.id
_entity.type
_entity.pdbx_description
1 polymer ?
#
loop_
_entity_poly.entity_id
_entity_poly.type
_entity_poly.pdbx_seq_one_letter_code
_entity_poly.pdbx_strand_id
1 'polypeptide(L)' 'HYCVTNMPGAVGRTSTFALCNATLPWVARLAKTGFQTAATTDGPLKQAANIHQGKIVNQAVADAFAN' A
#
# COMPACT_ATOMS: atom_id res chain seq x y z
N HIS A 1 -20.65 14.17 -18.89
CA HIS A 1 -19.43 13.55 -18.32
C HIS A 1 -19.56 13.51 -16.81
N TYR A 2 -19.35 12.36 -16.18
CA TYR A 2 -19.27 12.20 -14.73
C TYR A 2 -17.94 11.55 -14.39
N CYS A 3 -17.02 12.32 -13.80
CA CYS A 3 -15.62 11.93 -13.60
C CYS A 3 -15.17 12.25 -12.16
N VAL A 4 -16.03 12.01 -11.18
CA VAL A 4 -15.72 12.24 -9.76
C VAL A 4 -14.73 11.17 -9.29
N THR A 5 -13.56 11.59 -8.83
CA THR A 5 -12.54 10.71 -8.25
C THR A 5 -12.90 10.34 -6.81
N ASN A 6 -12.33 9.24 -6.30
CA ASN A 6 -12.52 8.81 -4.91
C ASN A 6 -14.02 8.68 -4.51
N MET A 7 -14.84 8.09 -5.38
CA MET A 7 -16.25 7.82 -5.10
C MET A 7 -16.51 7.06 -3.78
N PRO A 8 -15.66 6.12 -3.32
CA PRO A 8 -15.82 5.52 -1.99
C PRO A 8 -15.81 6.53 -0.84
N GLY A 9 -15.24 7.73 -1.05
CA GLY A 9 -15.28 8.83 -0.10
C GLY A 9 -16.69 9.36 0.18
N ALA A 10 -17.63 9.22 -0.76
CA ALA A 10 -19.03 9.61 -0.56
C ALA A 10 -19.75 8.74 0.47
N VAL A 11 -19.22 7.54 0.77
CA VAL A 11 -19.79 6.57 1.72
C VAL A 11 -18.78 6.19 2.80
N GLY A 12 -18.20 7.21 3.46
CA GLY A 12 -17.07 7.08 4.39
C GLY A 12 -17.19 5.98 5.45
N ARG A 13 -18.36 5.80 6.08
CA ARG A 13 -18.58 4.72 7.06
C ARG A 13 -18.38 3.35 6.43
N THR A 14 -19.04 3.10 5.30
CA THR A 14 -18.97 1.82 4.59
C THR A 14 -17.59 1.57 4.00
N SER A 15 -16.99 2.58 3.36
CA SER A 15 -15.67 2.46 2.73
C SER A 15 -14.55 2.27 3.76
N THR A 16 -14.67 2.87 4.96
CA THR A 16 -13.75 2.62 6.07
C THR A 16 -13.80 1.16 6.52
N PHE A 17 -14.99 0.62 6.81
CA PHE A 17 -15.09 -0.79 7.20
C PHE A 17 -14.55 -1.73 6.12
N ALA A 18 -14.86 -1.47 4.85
CA ALA A 18 -14.37 -2.27 3.74
C ALA A 18 -12.83 -2.23 3.64
N LEU A 19 -12.23 -1.02 3.67
CA LEU A 19 -10.78 -0.85 3.59
C LEU A 19 -10.06 -1.45 4.79
N CYS A 20 -10.55 -1.19 6.01
CA CYS A 20 -9.96 -1.74 7.23
C CYS A 20 -10.01 -3.26 7.23
N ASN A 21 -11.13 -3.89 6.88
CA ASN A 21 -11.22 -5.35 6.83
C ASN A 21 -10.23 -5.97 5.85
N ALA A 22 -10.01 -5.34 4.69
CA ALA A 22 -9.02 -5.80 3.72
C ALA A 22 -7.57 -5.57 4.15
N THR A 23 -7.29 -4.48 4.87
CA THR A 23 -5.93 -4.05 5.22
C THR A 23 -5.44 -4.57 6.56
N LEU A 24 -6.35 -4.89 7.49
CA LEU A 24 -6.02 -5.29 8.87
C LEU A 24 -5.05 -6.47 8.96
N PRO A 25 -5.15 -7.55 8.14
CA PRO A 25 -4.18 -8.64 8.18
C PRO A 25 -2.75 -8.20 7.82
N TRP A 26 -2.60 -7.24 6.91
CA TRP A 26 -1.30 -6.71 6.48
C TRP A 26 -0.67 -5.84 7.57
N VAL A 27 -1.49 -4.99 8.20
CA VAL A 27 -1.06 -4.15 9.33
C VAL A 27 -0.59 -5.03 10.49
N ALA A 28 -1.35 -6.07 10.83
CA ALA A 28 -0.98 -7.00 11.91
C ALA A 28 0.33 -7.74 11.61
N ARG A 29 0.56 -8.18 10.36
CA ARG A 29 1.83 -8.79 9.96
C ARG A 29 3.00 -7.82 10.12
N LEU A 30 2.88 -6.61 9.56
CA LEU A 30 3.92 -5.58 9.67
C LEU A 30 4.24 -5.23 11.12
N ALA A 31 3.23 -5.11 11.98
CA ALA A 31 3.40 -4.83 13.39
C ALA A 31 4.14 -5.96 14.12
N LYS A 32 3.93 -7.22 13.72
CA LYS A 32 4.57 -8.39 14.33
C LYS A 32 6.03 -8.59 13.88
N THR A 33 6.31 -8.45 12.59
CA THR A 33 7.62 -8.80 12.02
C THR A 33 8.56 -7.61 11.86
N GLY A 34 8.02 -6.39 11.88
CA GLY A 34 8.73 -5.19 11.43
C GLY A 34 8.85 -5.12 9.91
N PHE A 35 9.07 -3.90 9.40
CA PHE A 35 9.14 -3.64 7.96
C PHE A 35 10.37 -4.28 7.31
N GLN A 36 11.56 -4.15 7.91
CA GLN A 36 12.81 -4.65 7.29
C GLN A 36 12.76 -6.16 7.03
N THR A 37 12.28 -6.92 8.02
CA THR A 37 12.09 -8.36 7.89
C THR A 37 11.00 -8.65 6.86
N ALA A 38 9.84 -8.01 6.95
CA ALA A 38 8.75 -8.23 6.00
C ALA A 38 9.15 -7.94 4.54
N ALA A 39 9.90 -6.87 4.30
CA ALA A 39 10.36 -6.47 2.97
C ALA A 39 11.38 -7.44 2.35
N THR A 40 11.93 -8.37 3.13
CA THR A 40 12.89 -9.38 2.66
C THR A 40 12.30 -10.79 2.63
N THR A 41 11.42 -11.13 3.57
CA THR A 41 10.90 -12.50 3.75
C THR A 41 9.46 -12.70 3.26
N ASP A 42 8.65 -11.64 3.16
CA ASP A 42 7.24 -11.70 2.73
C ASP A 42 7.14 -11.17 1.30
N GLY A 43 6.98 -12.08 0.32
CA GLY A 43 6.94 -11.75 -1.10
C GLY A 43 5.90 -10.66 -1.45
N PRO A 44 4.64 -10.79 -1.00
CA PRO A 44 3.64 -9.73 -1.13
C PRO A 44 4.06 -8.38 -0.53
N LEU A 45 4.54 -8.34 0.73
CA LEU A 45 4.95 -7.07 1.37
C LEU A 45 6.21 -6.46 0.74
N LYS A 46 7.13 -7.29 0.26
CA LYS A 46 8.29 -6.87 -0.53
C LYS A 46 7.87 -6.15 -1.81
N GLN A 47 6.93 -6.73 -2.57
CA GLN A 47 6.43 -6.11 -3.81
C GLN A 47 5.62 -4.84 -3.56
N ALA A 48 5.02 -4.70 -2.38
CA ALA A 48 4.23 -3.52 -2.00
C ALA A 48 5.08 -2.29 -1.61
N ALA A 49 6.39 -2.46 -1.35
CA ALA A 49 7.26 -1.36 -0.96
C ALA A 49 7.53 -0.42 -2.15
N ASN A 50 7.37 0.89 -1.96
CA ASN A 50 7.64 1.90 -2.99
C ASN A 50 9.00 2.58 -2.80
N ILE A 51 9.33 2.99 -1.57
CA ILE A 51 10.56 3.69 -1.22
C ILE A 51 11.16 3.05 0.03
N HIS A 52 12.46 2.82 0.03
CA HIS A 52 13.21 2.39 1.21
C HIS A 52 14.56 3.10 1.27
N GLN A 53 14.92 3.63 2.45
CA GLN A 53 16.18 4.34 2.67
C GLN A 53 16.47 5.44 1.62
N GLY A 54 15.44 6.22 1.26
CA GLY A 54 15.57 7.30 0.28
C GLY A 54 15.68 6.85 -1.18
N LYS A 55 15.58 5.55 -1.47
CA LYS A 55 15.62 5.01 -2.85
C LYS A 55 14.27 4.45 -3.26
N ILE A 56 13.90 4.66 -4.52
CA ILE A 56 12.74 4.00 -5.13
C ILE A 56 13.08 2.52 -5.29
N VAL A 57 12.23 1.64 -4.77
CA VAL A 57 12.38 0.17 -4.85
C VAL A 57 11.28 -0.49 -5.68
N ASN A 58 10.27 0.26 -6.07
CA ASN A 58 9.21 -0.19 -6.99
C ASN A 58 9.53 0.26 -8.42
N GLN A 59 9.62 -0.69 -9.35
CA GLN A 59 9.96 -0.41 -10.74
C GLN A 59 8.95 0.51 -11.43
N ALA A 60 7.65 0.28 -11.24
CA ALA A 60 6.61 1.09 -11.87
C ALA A 60 6.65 2.56 -11.40
N VAL A 61 7.01 2.79 -10.13
CA VAL A 61 7.25 4.14 -9.61
C VAL A 61 8.51 4.73 -10.25
N ALA A 62 9.60 3.96 -10.33
CA ALA A 62 10.83 4.45 -10.96
C ALA A 62 10.60 4.87 -12.42
N ASP A 63 9.88 4.05 -13.19
CA ASP A 63 9.56 4.32 -14.59
C ASP A 63 8.69 5.58 -14.76
N ALA A 64 7.74 5.81 -13.85
CA ALA A 64 6.87 6.99 -13.88
C ALA A 64 7.63 8.31 -13.62
N PHE A 65 8.81 8.25 -13.01
CA PHE A 65 9.62 9.42 -12.63
C PHE A 65 11.02 9.43 -13.26
N ALA A 66 11.29 8.59 -14.28
CA ALA A 66 12.60 8.43 -14.92
C ALA A 66 13.03 9.61 -15.84
N ASN A 67 12.55 10.82 -15.58
CA ASN A 67 12.86 12.04 -16.35
C ASN A 67 14.24 12.60 -16.02
#